data_AF-C7RCV9-F1
#
_entry.id   AF-C7RCV9-F1
#
_cell.length_a   1.000
_cell.length_b   1.000
_cell.length_c   1.000
_cell.angle_alpha   90.00
_cell.angle_beta   90.00
_cell.angle_gamma   90.00
#
_symmetry.space_group_name_H-M   'P 1'
#
loop_
_entity.id
_entity.type
_entity.pdbx_description
1 polymer ?
#
loop_
_entity_poly.entity_id
_entity_poly.type
_entity_poly.pdbx_seq_one_letter_code
_entity_poly.pdbx_strand_id
1 'polypeptide(L)'
;MVKNIVVLSLLIASTQPGLASNYTEEDALSIDKAITQDIQFQFPNDNNIHPDTSDFEVINYVTLSNEQGTRKATVTLHNSSSGNRIFVSKQIMALFANGDRLSPIEKKVTFKGKETQTITLHFGNHSYPILSLYTRQ
;
A
#
# COMPACT_ATOMS: atom_id res chain seq x y z
N MET A 1 5.21 -39.15 60.98
CA MET A 1 4.54 -37.86 61.15
C MET A 1 5.30 -36.82 60.34
N VAL A 2 4.97 -36.69 59.04
CA VAL A 2 5.62 -35.73 58.12
C VAL A 2 4.56 -34.73 57.71
N LYS A 3 4.87 -33.46 57.91
CA LYS A 3 4.03 -32.30 57.70
C LYS A 3 4.38 -31.67 56.35
N ASN A 4 3.39 -31.05 55.75
CA ASN A 4 3.45 -29.93 54.80
C ASN A 4 3.18 -30.18 53.31
N ILE A 5 1.95 -29.79 52.95
CA ILE A 5 1.59 -28.73 51.98
C ILE A 5 2.08 -28.95 50.55
N VAL A 6 1.18 -29.44 49.70
CA VAL A 6 1.24 -29.24 48.24
C VAL A 6 0.28 -28.11 47.88
N VAL A 7 0.84 -27.11 47.22
CA VAL A 7 0.28 -25.81 46.88
C VAL A 7 -0.76 -25.92 45.75
N LEU A 8 -1.91 -25.31 45.97
CA LEU A 8 -2.99 -25.11 45.00
C LEU A 8 -2.54 -24.11 43.92
N SER A 9 -2.38 -24.57 42.68
CA SER A 9 -2.05 -23.71 41.54
C SER A 9 -3.32 -23.18 40.89
N LEU A 10 -3.61 -21.89 41.08
CA LEU A 10 -4.72 -21.18 40.46
C LEU A 10 -4.35 -20.88 38.99
N LEU A 11 -5.06 -21.48 38.03
CA LEU A 11 -4.90 -21.21 36.60
C LEU A 11 -5.63 -19.90 36.27
N ILE A 12 -4.91 -18.79 36.17
CA ILE A 12 -5.47 -17.52 35.70
C ILE A 12 -5.52 -17.57 34.17
N ALA A 13 -6.72 -17.76 33.62
CA ALA A 13 -6.97 -17.58 32.20
C ALA A 13 -6.82 -16.09 31.85
N SER A 14 -5.71 -15.73 31.22
CA SER A 14 -5.51 -14.39 30.68
C SER A 14 -6.33 -14.23 29.40
N THR A 15 -7.47 -13.53 29.50
CA THR A 15 -8.17 -13.01 28.34
C THR A 15 -7.31 -11.90 27.72
N GLN A 16 -6.67 -12.19 26.59
CA GLN A 16 -6.02 -11.14 25.80
C GLN A 16 -7.10 -10.36 25.05
N PRO A 17 -7.31 -9.06 25.32
CA PRO A 17 -8.15 -8.25 24.46
C PRO A 17 -7.44 -8.10 23.11
N GLY A 18 -8.08 -8.61 22.05
CA GLY A 18 -7.65 -8.30 20.68
C GLY A 18 -7.70 -6.80 20.46
N LEU A 19 -6.66 -6.24 19.85
CA LEU A 19 -6.59 -4.81 19.51
C LEU A 19 -7.68 -4.49 18.50
N ALA A 20 -8.80 -3.94 18.96
CA ALA A 20 -9.75 -3.26 18.09
C ALA A 20 -9.07 -1.99 17.56
N SER A 21 -8.94 -1.89 16.24
CA SER A 21 -8.50 -0.64 15.60
C SER A 21 -9.60 0.40 15.74
N ASN A 22 -9.39 1.39 16.60
CA ASN A 22 -10.29 2.52 16.74
C ASN A 22 -10.04 3.49 15.58
N TYR A 23 -10.76 3.33 14.47
CA TYR A 23 -10.77 4.32 13.40
C TYR A 23 -11.58 5.54 13.85
N THR A 24 -10.99 6.71 13.73
CA THR A 24 -11.61 8.00 13.99
C THR A 24 -12.02 8.67 12.67
N GLU A 25 -12.82 9.73 12.73
CA GLU A 25 -13.16 10.53 11.54
C GLU A 25 -11.90 11.05 10.82
N GLU A 26 -10.83 11.34 11.55
CA GLU A 26 -9.55 11.78 10.98
C GLU A 26 -8.83 10.69 10.17
N ASP A 27 -9.18 9.41 10.39
CA ASP A 27 -8.68 8.27 9.63
C ASP A 27 -9.45 8.04 8.32
N ALA A 28 -10.58 8.73 8.13
CA ALA A 28 -11.40 8.60 6.94
C ALA A 28 -10.64 9.11 5.70
N LEU A 29 -10.58 8.28 4.67
CA LEU A 29 -9.93 8.63 3.40
C LEU A 29 -10.91 9.35 2.48
N SER A 30 -10.44 10.47 1.93
CA SER A 30 -11.08 11.18 0.84
C SER A 30 -10.42 10.83 -0.49
N ILE A 31 -11.19 10.86 -1.57
CA ILE A 31 -10.66 10.79 -2.93
C ILE A 31 -10.01 12.14 -3.27
N ASP A 32 -8.74 12.11 -3.67
CA ASP A 32 -8.13 13.32 -4.21
C ASP A 32 -8.77 13.63 -5.55
N LYS A 33 -9.00 14.93 -5.82
CA LYS A 33 -9.58 15.35 -7.11
C LYS A 33 -8.77 14.76 -8.24
N ALA A 34 -9.44 14.01 -9.12
CA ALA A 34 -8.80 13.34 -10.24
C ALA A 34 -8.08 14.37 -11.12
N ILE A 35 -6.76 14.24 -11.18
CA ILE A 35 -5.97 14.90 -12.20
C ILE A 35 -6.23 14.14 -13.50
N THR A 36 -6.54 14.85 -14.58
CA THR A 36 -6.79 14.24 -15.90
C THR A 36 -5.61 13.34 -16.29
N GLN A 37 -5.90 12.14 -16.80
CA GLN A 37 -4.94 11.05 -17.00
C GLN A 37 -3.94 11.25 -18.16
N ASP A 38 -3.49 12.48 -18.42
CA ASP A 38 -2.59 12.81 -19.54
C ASP A 38 -1.61 13.96 -19.21
N ILE A 39 -1.43 14.30 -17.93
CA ILE A 39 -0.46 15.35 -17.56
C ILE A 39 0.95 14.75 -17.48
N GLN A 40 1.84 15.24 -18.34
CA GLN A 40 3.27 14.95 -18.24
C GLN A 40 3.95 15.88 -17.23
N PHE A 41 4.26 15.34 -16.06
CA PHE A 41 5.02 16.06 -15.04
C PHE A 41 6.53 15.95 -15.30
N GLN A 42 7.23 17.08 -15.31
CA GLN A 42 8.67 17.17 -15.62
C GLN A 42 9.51 17.52 -14.38
N PHE A 43 9.34 16.76 -13.29
CA PHE A 43 10.20 16.90 -12.12
C PHE A 43 11.60 16.32 -12.40
N PRO A 44 12.68 16.94 -11.92
CA PRO A 44 14.03 16.37 -11.98
C PRO A 44 14.08 14.93 -11.46
N ASN A 45 14.96 14.11 -12.02
CA ASN A 45 15.20 12.73 -11.58
C ASN A 45 16.69 12.39 -11.57
N ASP A 46 17.49 13.26 -10.96
CA ASP A 46 18.95 13.16 -11.01
C ASP A 46 19.46 11.84 -10.40
N ASN A 47 18.71 11.28 -9.45
CA ASN A 47 18.98 9.99 -8.81
C ASN A 47 18.46 8.78 -9.62
N ASN A 48 17.87 9.00 -10.79
CA ASN A 48 17.33 7.97 -11.69
C ASN A 48 16.39 6.97 -10.99
N ILE A 49 15.51 7.49 -10.12
CA ILE A 49 14.59 6.68 -9.32
C ILE A 49 13.41 6.26 -10.18
N HIS A 50 13.20 4.95 -10.32
CA HIS A 50 12.16 4.35 -11.15
C HIS A 50 11.66 3.03 -10.52
N PRO A 51 10.42 2.59 -10.84
CA PRO A 51 9.98 1.26 -10.49
C PRO A 51 10.88 0.17 -11.09
N ASP A 52 10.96 -0.96 -10.41
CA ASP A 52 11.54 -2.18 -10.97
C ASP A 52 10.77 -2.60 -12.22
N THR A 53 11.49 -3.11 -13.22
CA THR A 53 10.88 -3.58 -14.47
C THR A 53 9.99 -4.79 -14.21
N SER A 54 8.78 -4.81 -14.80
CA SER A 54 7.81 -5.90 -14.62
C SER A 54 6.78 -5.99 -15.73
N ASP A 55 6.09 -7.13 -15.80
CA ASP A 55 4.97 -7.36 -16.72
C ASP A 55 3.65 -6.73 -16.23
N PHE A 56 3.69 -5.76 -15.31
CA PHE A 56 2.48 -5.10 -14.78
C PHE A 56 2.22 -3.75 -15.44
N GLU A 57 0.97 -3.51 -15.81
CA GLU A 57 0.48 -2.26 -16.38
C GLU A 57 -0.53 -1.62 -15.43
N VAL A 58 -0.41 -0.31 -15.23
CA VAL A 58 -1.43 0.50 -14.54
C VAL A 58 -2.54 0.83 -15.54
N ILE A 59 -3.72 0.29 -15.34
CA ILE A 59 -4.89 0.55 -16.21
C ILE A 59 -5.61 1.82 -15.78
N ASN A 60 -5.86 1.96 -14.49
CA ASN A 60 -6.41 3.16 -13.87
C ASN A 60 -6.11 3.16 -12.38
N TYR A 61 -6.25 4.32 -11.75
CA TYR A 61 -6.17 4.44 -10.31
C TYR A 61 -6.98 5.63 -9.81
N VAL A 62 -7.27 5.60 -8.51
CA VAL A 62 -7.77 6.72 -7.72
C VAL A 62 -6.84 6.89 -6.53
N THR A 63 -6.38 8.11 -6.29
CA THR A 63 -5.56 8.45 -5.13
C THR A 63 -6.45 8.86 -3.96
N LEU A 64 -6.01 8.48 -2.76
CA LEU A 64 -6.76 8.60 -1.52
C LEU A 64 -5.88 9.27 -0.48
N SER A 65 -6.44 10.21 0.27
CA SER A 65 -5.73 10.92 1.32
C SER A 65 -6.60 11.20 2.54
N ASN A 66 -5.98 11.57 3.65
CA ASN A 66 -6.67 12.18 4.79
C ASN A 66 -5.85 13.37 5.34
N GLU A 67 -6.43 14.04 6.33
CA GLU A 67 -5.83 15.21 6.99
C GLU A 67 -4.54 14.87 7.73
N GLN A 68 -4.39 13.62 8.19
CA GLN A 68 -3.16 13.13 8.84
C GLN A 68 -2.03 12.81 7.87
N GLY A 69 -2.21 13.10 6.59
CA GLY A 69 -1.18 12.91 5.58
C GLY A 69 -1.09 11.48 5.05
N THR A 70 -1.99 10.57 5.41
CA THR A 70 -2.03 9.22 4.82
C THR A 70 -2.17 9.34 3.30
N ARG A 71 -1.43 8.52 2.56
CA ARG A 71 -1.48 8.47 1.10
C ARG A 71 -1.68 7.03 0.66
N LYS A 72 -2.80 6.77 0.03
CA LYS A 72 -3.18 5.47 -0.52
C LYS A 72 -3.59 5.62 -1.96
N ALA A 73 -3.63 4.52 -2.69
CA ALA A 73 -4.23 4.50 -4.01
C ALA A 73 -4.95 3.18 -4.22
N THR A 74 -6.14 3.23 -4.79
CA THR A 74 -6.80 2.05 -5.35
C THR A 74 -6.44 2.01 -6.83
N VAL A 75 -5.72 0.96 -7.23
CA VAL A 75 -5.14 0.83 -8.57
C VAL A 75 -5.60 -0.47 -9.21
N THR A 76 -5.95 -0.40 -10.49
CA THR A 76 -6.22 -1.56 -11.33
C THR A 76 -4.97 -1.91 -12.10
N LEU A 77 -4.43 -3.10 -11.85
CA LEU A 77 -3.23 -3.62 -12.51
C LEU A 77 -3.59 -4.75 -13.46
N HIS A 78 -2.90 -4.81 -14.59
CA HIS A 78 -2.97 -5.92 -15.54
C HIS A 78 -1.62 -6.64 -15.60
N ASN A 79 -1.63 -7.97 -15.49
CA ASN A 79 -0.48 -8.81 -15.81
C ASN A 79 -0.42 -9.06 -17.31
N SER A 80 0.46 -8.38 -18.03
CA SER A 80 0.61 -8.52 -19.48
C SER A 80 1.29 -9.84 -19.89
N SER A 81 1.82 -10.63 -18.95
CA SER A 81 2.38 -11.95 -19.23
C SER A 81 1.31 -13.01 -19.51
N SER A 82 1.65 -14.03 -20.30
CA SER A 82 0.83 -15.25 -20.44
C SER A 82 0.93 -16.17 -19.21
N GLY A 83 1.98 -16.03 -18.41
CA GLY A 83 2.19 -16.80 -17.18
C GLY A 83 1.80 -16.03 -15.92
N ASN A 84 1.73 -16.74 -14.81
CA ASN A 84 1.48 -16.12 -13.51
C ASN A 84 2.65 -15.19 -13.13
N ARG A 85 2.33 -14.10 -12.44
CA ARG A 85 3.29 -13.14 -11.89
C ARG A 85 2.93 -12.79 -10.47
N ILE A 86 3.95 -12.48 -9.69
CA ILE A 86 3.77 -11.94 -8.35
C ILE A 86 4.10 -10.45 -8.42
N PHE A 87 3.09 -9.64 -8.19
CA PHE A 87 3.26 -8.21 -7.97
C PHE A 87 3.94 -7.98 -6.62
N VAL A 88 4.98 -7.15 -6.62
CA VAL A 88 5.66 -6.67 -5.40
C VAL A 88 5.78 -5.15 -5.43
N SER A 89 5.78 -4.52 -4.25
CA SER A 89 5.75 -3.05 -4.10
C SER A 89 6.72 -2.28 -5.00
N LYS A 90 7.96 -2.77 -5.20
CA LYS A 90 8.98 -2.06 -5.99
C LYS A 90 8.65 -1.92 -7.48
N GLN A 91 7.67 -2.68 -7.99
CA GLN A 91 7.28 -2.67 -9.40
C GLN A 91 6.32 -1.53 -9.75
N ILE A 92 5.85 -0.77 -8.76
CA ILE A 92 5.04 0.43 -8.95
C ILE A 92 5.60 1.58 -8.12
N MET A 93 5.38 2.79 -8.59
CA MET A 93 5.82 3.99 -7.90
C MET A 93 4.77 5.08 -8.01
N ALA A 94 4.62 5.86 -6.94
CA ALA A 94 3.89 7.10 -6.92
C ALA A 94 4.85 8.27 -7.18
N LEU A 95 4.44 9.22 -8.03
CA LEU A 95 5.05 10.54 -8.14
C LEU A 95 4.24 11.53 -7.28
N PHE A 96 4.90 12.22 -6.36
CA PHE A 96 4.30 13.20 -5.47
C PHE A 96 4.45 14.62 -6.01
N ALA A 97 3.64 15.56 -5.51
CA ALA A 97 3.63 16.94 -6.00
C ALA A 97 4.90 17.76 -5.72
N ASN A 98 5.80 17.26 -4.89
CA ASN A 98 7.14 17.80 -4.69
C ASN A 98 8.21 17.14 -5.58
N GLY A 99 7.83 16.19 -6.43
CA GLY A 99 8.74 15.43 -7.29
C GLY A 99 9.27 14.14 -6.68
N ASP A 100 8.92 13.84 -5.42
CA ASP A 100 9.34 12.60 -4.78
C ASP A 100 8.72 11.38 -5.47
N ARG A 101 9.49 10.28 -5.46
CA ARG A 101 9.13 9.03 -6.12
C ARG A 101 9.24 7.88 -5.12
N LEU A 102 8.11 7.34 -4.69
CA LEU A 102 8.07 6.33 -3.62
C LEU A 102 7.26 5.10 -4.05
N SER A 103 7.75 3.91 -3.71
CA SER A 103 6.98 2.67 -3.79
C SER A 103 6.05 2.53 -2.59
N PRO A 104 4.93 1.79 -2.71
CA PRO A 104 4.05 1.53 -1.58
C PRO A 104 4.75 0.66 -0.53
N ILE A 105 4.33 0.83 0.73
CA ILE A 105 4.62 -0.08 1.83
C ILE A 105 4.23 -1.51 1.42
N GLU A 106 5.04 -2.46 1.85
CA GLU A 106 5.04 -3.88 1.46
C GLU A 106 3.68 -4.44 1.04
N LYS A 107 3.60 -4.82 -0.23
CA LYS A 107 2.47 -5.49 -0.85
C LYS A 107 3.00 -6.63 -1.72
N LYS A 108 2.36 -7.79 -1.61
CA LYS A 108 2.61 -8.95 -2.45
C LYS A 108 1.29 -9.59 -2.85
N VAL A 109 1.06 -9.71 -4.16
CA VAL A 109 -0.19 -10.27 -4.70
C VAL A 109 0.11 -11.10 -5.94
N THR A 110 -0.50 -12.27 -6.07
CA THR A 110 -0.33 -13.13 -7.24
C THR A 110 -1.41 -12.84 -8.26
N PHE A 111 -1.00 -12.72 -9.52
CA PHE A 111 -1.85 -12.58 -10.69
C PHE A 111 -1.64 -13.79 -11.60
N LYS A 112 -2.74 -14.35 -12.12
CA LYS A 112 -2.70 -15.28 -13.25
C LYS A 112 -2.22 -14.57 -14.51
N GLY A 113 -1.77 -15.33 -15.49
CA GLY A 113 -1.51 -14.79 -16.83
C GLY A 113 -2.72 -14.04 -17.36
N LYS A 114 -2.50 -12.82 -17.89
CA LYS A 114 -3.54 -11.94 -18.44
C LYS A 114 -4.62 -11.51 -17.45
N GLU A 115 -4.42 -11.71 -16.15
CA GLU A 115 -5.38 -11.27 -15.12
C GLU A 115 -5.29 -9.75 -14.91
N THR A 116 -6.45 -9.14 -14.71
CA THR A 116 -6.59 -7.76 -14.26
C THR A 116 -7.23 -7.75 -12.89
N GLN A 117 -6.60 -7.08 -11.92
CA GLN A 117 -7.09 -7.00 -10.54
C GLN A 117 -6.93 -5.59 -10.00
N THR A 118 -7.93 -5.15 -9.24
CA THR A 118 -7.87 -3.91 -8.47
C THR A 118 -7.37 -4.19 -7.05
N ILE A 119 -6.37 -3.44 -6.61
CA ILE A 119 -5.78 -3.54 -5.28
C ILE A 119 -5.62 -2.14 -4.66
N THR A 120 -5.66 -2.08 -3.33
CA THR A 120 -5.28 -0.85 -2.60
C THR A 120 -3.82 -0.93 -2.14
N LEU A 121 -3.08 0.12 -2.44
CA LEU A 121 -1.69 0.36 -2.09
C LEU A 121 -1.58 1.49 -1.07
N HIS A 122 -0.63 1.37 -0.15
CA HIS A 122 -0.39 2.34 0.91
C HIS A 122 1.02 2.91 0.77
N PHE A 123 1.16 4.23 0.65
CA PHE A 123 2.44 4.92 0.48
C PHE A 123 2.93 5.61 1.76
N GLY A 124 2.28 5.33 2.89
CA GLY A 124 2.59 5.94 4.19
C GLY A 124 2.03 7.35 4.33
N ASN A 125 2.66 8.14 5.20
CA ASN A 125 2.30 9.53 5.44
C ASN A 125 3.20 10.45 4.63
N HIS A 126 2.61 11.43 3.94
CA HIS A 126 3.33 12.41 3.15
C HIS A 126 2.53 13.72 3.07
N SER A 127 3.19 14.87 3.17
CA SER A 127 2.51 16.17 3.13
C SER A 127 1.97 16.51 1.73
N TYR A 128 2.66 16.06 0.67
CA TYR A 128 2.24 16.32 -0.71
C TYR A 128 1.31 15.21 -1.24
N PRO A 129 0.35 15.53 -2.12
CA PRO A 129 -0.53 14.55 -2.74
C PRO A 129 0.22 13.70 -3.78
N ILE A 130 -0.32 12.53 -4.09
CA ILE A 130 0.12 11.70 -5.21
C ILE A 130 -0.45 12.32 -6.49
N LEU A 131 0.41 12.58 -7.47
CA LEU A 131 0.03 13.07 -8.79
C LEU A 131 -0.19 11.92 -9.77
N SER A 132 0.67 10.91 -9.73
CA SER A 132 0.55 9.75 -10.61
C SER A 132 1.06 8.45 -10.02
N LEU A 133 0.52 7.34 -10.53
CA LEU A 133 1.04 5.98 -10.31
C LEU A 133 1.45 5.38 -11.65
N TYR A 134 2.64 4.77 -11.68
CA TYR A 134 3.18 4.18 -12.90
C TYR A 134 4.05 2.97 -12.60
N THR A 135 4.09 2.05 -13.55
CA THR A 135 4.97 0.89 -13.60
C THR A 135 6.01 1.10 -14.71
N ARG A 136 6.98 0.18 -14.82
CA ARG A 136 7.94 0.14 -15.91
C ARG A 136 7.95 -1.25 -16.52
N GLN A 137 7.79 -1.34 -17.84
CA GLN A 137 7.89 -2.58 -18.61
C GLN A 137 9.31 -2.79 -19.16
#